data_AF-A0A935UN39-F1
#
_entry.id   AF-A0A935UN39-F1
#
_cell.length_a   1.000
_cell.length_b   1.000
_cell.length_c   1.000
_cell.angle_alpha   90.00
_cell.angle_beta   90.00
_cell.angle_gamma   90.00
#
_symmetry.space_group_name_H-M   'P 1'
#
loop_
_entity.id
_entity.type
_entity.pdbx_description
1 polymer ?
#
loop_
_entity_poly.entity_id
_entity_poly.type
_entity_poly.pdbx_seq_one_letter_code
_entity_poly.pdbx_strand_id
1 'polypeptide(L)'
;MSGTDHPTGDVLQAYRDGELEPSAAAGVAAHCGRCEACRSELSDLERVVRLLTDVRTPELPRPVWPRVRPGQVREPGFRPVFGVTACAIGVVLGILIGPVQFDSEATSAAPAASGTVAVWNGSATSPLLAVYLNGRE
;
A
#
# COMPACT_ATOMS: atom_id res chain seq x y z
N MET A 1 -9.17 21.27 4.59
CA MET A 1 -9.89 20.33 5.45
C MET A 1 -10.64 21.14 6.49
N SER A 2 -11.92 21.41 6.24
CA SER A 2 -12.77 22.21 7.13
C SER A 2 -13.24 21.35 8.31
N GLY A 3 -13.23 21.90 9.52
CA GLY A 3 -13.36 21.18 10.79
C GLY A 3 -14.73 20.58 11.13
N THR A 4 -15.58 20.28 10.15
CA THR A 4 -16.93 19.71 10.33
C THR A 4 -17.19 18.43 9.53
N ASP A 5 -16.30 18.05 8.63
CA ASP A 5 -16.49 16.84 7.83
C ASP A 5 -15.81 15.65 8.51
N HIS A 6 -16.58 14.60 8.76
CA HIS A 6 -16.07 13.31 9.22
C HIS A 6 -15.24 12.65 8.11
N PRO A 7 -14.12 11.96 8.43
CA PRO A 7 -13.43 11.12 7.47
C PRO A 7 -14.40 10.10 6.89
N THR A 8 -14.30 9.82 5.58
CA THR A 8 -15.08 8.74 4.97
C THR A 8 -14.61 7.39 5.48
N GLY A 9 -15.47 6.37 5.41
CA GLY A 9 -15.16 5.01 5.86
C GLY A 9 -13.88 4.45 5.20
N ASP A 10 -13.70 4.67 3.90
CA ASP A 10 -12.50 4.24 3.18
C ASP A 10 -11.21 4.87 3.74
N VAL A 11 -11.27 6.12 4.19
CA VAL A 11 -10.13 6.82 4.80
C VAL A 11 -9.83 6.27 6.20
N LEU A 12 -10.85 5.90 6.98
CA LEU A 12 -10.66 5.23 8.27
C LEU A 12 -10.05 3.83 8.11
N GLN A 13 -10.47 3.09 7.08
CA GLN A 13 -9.87 1.80 6.73
C GLN A 13 -8.41 1.97 6.32
N ALA A 14 -8.11 2.86 5.36
CA ALA A 14 -6.74 3.15 4.94
C ALA A 14 -5.86 3.62 6.10
N TYR A 15 -6.41 4.39 7.05
CA TYR A 15 -5.72 4.77 8.28
C TYR A 15 -5.37 3.54 9.15
N ARG A 16 -6.33 2.63 9.35
CA ARG A 16 -6.15 1.39 10.14
C ARG A 16 -5.21 0.38 9.47
N ASP A 17 -5.16 0.36 8.14
CA ASP A 17 -4.23 -0.46 7.36
C ASP A 17 -2.83 0.18 7.24
N GLY A 18 -2.66 1.44 7.64
CA GLY A 18 -1.38 2.16 7.57
C GLY A 18 -1.02 2.64 6.16
N GLU A 19 -2.01 2.79 5.28
CA GLU A 19 -1.84 3.14 3.87
C GLU A 19 -1.87 4.67 3.61
N LEU A 20 -2.16 5.45 4.64
CA LEU A 20 -2.16 6.91 4.54
C LEU A 20 -0.76 7.50 4.69
N GLU A 21 -0.48 8.56 3.91
CA GLU A 21 0.68 9.42 4.12
C GLU A 21 0.70 9.98 5.56
N PRO A 22 1.89 10.18 6.16
CA PRO A 22 2.01 10.53 7.59
C PRO A 22 1.23 11.79 8.00
N SER A 23 1.17 12.79 7.12
CA SER A 23 0.43 14.04 7.36
C SER A 23 -1.09 13.82 7.39
N ALA A 24 -1.61 12.97 6.49
CA ALA A 24 -3.02 12.61 6.46
C ALA A 24 -3.39 11.73 7.65
N ALA A 25 -2.55 10.75 7.99
CA ALA A 25 -2.73 9.89 9.16
C ALA A 25 -2.78 10.71 10.46
N ALA A 26 -1.91 11.72 10.62
CA ALA A 26 -1.93 12.62 11.76
C ALA A 26 -3.24 13.43 11.85
N GLY A 27 -3.79 13.85 10.71
CA GLY A 27 -5.09 14.53 10.65
C GLY A 27 -6.25 13.64 11.12
N VAL A 28 -6.30 12.40 10.63
CA VAL A 28 -7.31 11.41 11.03
C VAL A 28 -7.18 11.06 12.52
N ALA A 29 -5.95 10.86 13.00
CA ALA A 29 -5.68 10.60 14.42
C ALA A 29 -6.16 11.75 15.32
N ALA A 30 -5.85 13.00 14.93
CA ALA A 30 -6.30 14.18 15.65
C ALA A 30 -7.83 14.32 15.66
N HIS A 31 -8.50 13.95 14.56
CA HIS A 31 -9.96 13.94 14.48
C HIS A 31 -10.57 12.86 15.40
N CYS A 32 -10.06 11.62 15.37
CA CYS A 32 -10.53 10.53 16.23
C CYS A 32 -10.27 10.80 17.73
N GLY A 33 -9.24 11.60 18.04
CA GLY A 33 -9.00 12.12 19.39
C GLY A 33 -10.11 13.01 19.93
N ARG A 34 -10.87 13.68 19.05
CA ARG A 34 -11.94 14.63 19.43
C ARG A 34 -13.36 14.17 19.09
N CYS A 35 -13.51 13.24 18.14
CA CYS A 35 -14.80 12.76 17.67
C CYS A 35 -15.08 11.32 18.15
N GLU A 36 -16.10 11.16 19.00
CA GLU A 36 -16.50 9.85 19.52
C GLU A 36 -17.04 8.91 18.43
N ALA A 37 -17.79 9.44 17.45
CA ALA A 37 -18.37 8.64 16.37
C ALA A 37 -17.28 7.97 15.52
N CYS A 38 -16.28 8.74 15.06
CA CYS A 38 -15.17 8.21 14.27
C CYS A 38 -14.31 7.23 15.08
N ARG A 39 -14.17 7.45 16.39
CA ARG A 39 -13.46 6.51 17.26
C ARG A 39 -14.20 5.19 17.41
N SER A 40 -15.52 5.24 17.55
CA SER A 40 -16.36 4.04 17.61
C SER A 40 -16.26 3.24 16.31
N GLU A 41 -16.37 3.91 15.17
CA GLU A 41 -16.27 3.27 13.85
C GLU A 41 -14.90 2.61 13.65
N LEU A 42 -13.82 3.27 14.04
CA LEU A 42 -12.48 2.70 14.01
C LEU A 42 -12.33 1.47 14.93
N SER A 43 -12.93 1.52 16.13
CA SER A 43 -12.94 0.38 17.05
C SER A 43 -13.73 -0.82 16.50
N ASP A 44 -14.80 -0.56 15.76
CA ASP A 44 -15.59 -1.60 15.10
C ASP A 44 -14.76 -2.29 13.99
N LEU A 45 -14.01 -1.52 13.19
CA LEU A 45 -13.07 -2.07 12.21
C LEU A 45 -12.00 -2.95 12.88
N GLU A 46 -11.42 -2.50 13.99
CA GLU A 46 -10.45 -3.29 14.77
C GLU A 46 -11.07 -4.58 15.35
N ARG A 47 -12.36 -4.54 15.72
CA ARG A 47 -13.07 -5.73 16.23
C ARG A 47 -13.20 -6.78 15.14
N VAL A 48 -13.53 -6.39 13.91
CA VAL A 48 -13.61 -7.32 12.77
C VAL A 48 -12.25 -7.99 12.55
N VAL A 49 -11.16 -7.22 12.51
CA VAL A 49 -9.80 -7.76 12.32
C VAL A 49 -9.43 -8.74 13.43
N ARG A 50 -9.75 -8.42 14.69
CA ARG A 50 -9.52 -9.34 15.83
C ARG A 50 -10.27 -10.65 15.66
N LEU A 51 -11.55 -10.61 15.32
CA LEU A 51 -12.35 -11.82 15.08
C LEU A 51 -11.77 -12.69 13.95
N LEU A 52 -11.24 -12.07 12.89
CA LEU A 52 -10.58 -12.79 11.80
C LEU A 52 -9.23 -13.37 12.22
N THR A 53 -8.50 -12.68 13.09
CA THR A 53 -7.18 -13.12 13.58
C THR A 53 -7.31 -14.25 14.61
N ASP A 54 -8.43 -14.29 15.34
CA ASP A 54 -8.75 -15.37 16.30
C ASP A 54 -9.13 -16.69 15.62
N VAL A 55 -9.36 -16.69 14.29
CA VAL A 55 -9.55 -17.93 13.54
C VAL A 55 -8.25 -18.73 13.58
N ARG A 56 -8.32 -19.99 14.03
CA ARG A 56 -7.15 -20.88 14.14
C ARG A 56 -6.33 -20.85 12.85
N THR A 57 -5.14 -20.28 12.93
CA THR A 57 -4.12 -20.44 11.90
C THR A 57 -3.84 -21.94 11.75
N PRO A 58 -4.00 -22.52 10.54
CA PRO A 58 -3.68 -23.92 10.34
C PRO A 58 -2.21 -24.16 10.65
N GLU A 59 -1.90 -25.27 11.32
CA GLU A 59 -0.51 -25.71 11.46
C GLU A 59 0.06 -25.95 10.07
N LEU A 60 1.05 -25.14 9.69
CA LEU A 60 1.76 -25.31 8.43
C LEU A 60 2.52 -26.65 8.49
N PRO A 61 2.25 -27.60 7.59
CA PRO A 61 3.06 -28.79 7.49
C PRO A 61 4.53 -28.43 7.17
N ARG A 62 5.46 -29.31 7.57
CA ARG A 62 6.93 -29.17 7.47
C ARG A 62 7.41 -28.60 6.12
N PRO A 63 8.60 -27.96 6.09
CA PRO A 63 8.83 -26.65 5.48
C PRO A 63 8.29 -26.57 4.04
N VAL A 64 7.18 -25.84 3.88
CA VAL A 64 6.60 -25.51 2.57
C VAL A 64 7.56 -24.69 1.70
N TRP A 65 8.63 -24.13 2.29
CA TRP A 65 9.57 -23.27 1.59
C TRP A 65 11.05 -23.63 1.84
N PRO A 66 11.64 -24.57 1.10
CA PRO A 66 13.10 -24.69 0.99
C PRO A 66 13.76 -23.43 0.39
N ARG A 67 12.95 -22.51 -0.18
CA ARG A 67 13.39 -21.34 -0.96
C ARG A 67 12.93 -19.99 -0.44
N VAL A 68 12.17 -19.90 0.66
CA VAL A 68 12.05 -18.64 1.39
C VAL A 68 13.32 -18.52 2.20
N ARG A 69 14.40 -18.14 1.51
CA ARG A 69 15.46 -17.41 2.19
C ARG A 69 14.74 -16.16 2.71
N PRO A 70 14.78 -15.85 4.02
CA PRO A 70 14.38 -14.52 4.45
C PRO A 70 15.15 -13.59 3.55
N GLY A 71 14.42 -12.83 2.72
CA GLY A 71 15.04 -11.94 1.75
C GLY A 71 16.00 -11.11 2.55
N GLN A 72 17.30 -11.27 2.30
CA GLN A 72 18.24 -10.23 2.64
C GLN A 72 17.65 -9.01 1.97
N VAL A 73 17.01 -8.15 2.76
CA VAL A 73 16.69 -6.81 2.36
C VAL A 73 18.06 -6.28 1.98
N ARG A 74 18.38 -6.28 0.68
CA ARG A 74 19.55 -5.60 0.17
C ARG A 74 19.25 -4.16 0.50
N GLU A 75 19.74 -3.71 1.66
CA GLU A 75 19.95 -2.29 1.86
C GLU A 75 20.66 -1.84 0.59
N PRO A 76 20.09 -0.89 -0.19
CA PRO A 76 20.79 -0.35 -1.33
C PRO A 76 22.04 0.32 -0.77
N GLY A 77 23.14 -0.42 -0.74
CA GLY A 77 24.44 0.04 -0.33
C GLY A 77 24.82 1.14 -1.29
N PHE A 78 24.51 2.38 -0.91
CA PHE A 78 24.91 3.58 -1.61
C PHE A 78 26.43 3.66 -1.48
N ARG A 79 27.13 2.98 -2.40
CA ARG A 79 28.59 3.07 -2.50
C ARG A 79 28.88 4.51 -2.92
N PRO A 80 29.54 5.34 -2.10
CA PRO A 80 29.65 6.78 -2.33
C PRO A 80 30.49 7.15 -3.57
N VAL A 81 31.07 6.17 -4.26
CA VAL A 81 31.90 6.37 -5.44
C VAL A 81 31.11 6.86 -6.66
N PHE A 82 29.81 6.56 -6.76
CA PHE A 82 28.97 7.01 -7.89
C PHE A 82 28.30 8.38 -7.68
N GLY A 83 28.39 8.98 -6.48
CA GLY A 83 27.78 10.29 -6.19
C GLY A 83 28.55 11.48 -6.77
N VAL A 84 29.85 11.34 -7.02
CA VAL A 84 30.71 12.48 -7.44
C VAL A 84 30.69 12.67 -8.96
N THR A 85 30.55 11.60 -9.76
CA THR A 85 30.61 11.68 -11.22
C THR A 85 29.32 12.19 -11.88
N ALA A 86 28.15 12.00 -11.25
CA ALA A 86 26.87 12.47 -11.81
C ALA A 86 26.68 14.00 -11.72
N CYS A 87 27.21 14.66 -10.67
CA CYS A 87 27.06 16.11 -10.48
C CYS A 87 27.85 16.94 -11.51
N ALA A 88 28.99 16.45 -11.99
CA ALA A 88 29.85 17.23 -12.89
C ALA A 88 29.23 17.45 -14.28
N ILE A 89 28.48 16.47 -14.80
CA ILE A 89 27.86 16.56 -16.13
C ILE A 89 26.64 17.48 -16.11
N GLY A 90 25.79 17.39 -15.07
CA GLY A 90 24.58 18.21 -14.95
C GLY A 90 24.87 19.70 -14.78
N VAL A 91 25.91 20.07 -14.02
CA VAL A 91 26.30 21.47 -13.83
C VAL A 91 26.87 22.08 -15.12
N VAL A 92 27.67 21.33 -15.89
CA VAL A 92 28.24 21.82 -17.15
C VAL A 92 27.15 22.00 -18.22
N LEU A 93 26.19 21.06 -18.34
CA LEU A 93 25.08 21.19 -19.29
C LEU A 93 24.11 22.33 -18.91
N GLY A 94 23.83 22.52 -17.62
CA GLY A 94 22.96 23.61 -17.14
C GLY A 94 23.54 25.01 -17.35
N ILE A 95 24.87 25.16 -17.24
CA ILE A 95 25.55 26.44 -17.49
C ILE A 95 25.59 26.75 -19.00
N LEU A 96 25.73 25.75 -19.86
CA LEU A 96 25.86 25.97 -21.31
C LEU A 96 24.53 26.31 -22.01
N ILE A 97 23.39 25.84 -21.48
CA ILE A 97 22.08 25.98 -22.15
C ILE A 97 21.30 27.23 -21.70
N GLY A 98 21.73 27.91 -20.62
CA GLY A 98 21.07 29.12 -20.12
C GLY A 98 19.67 28.86 -19.53
N PRO A 99 19.07 29.84 -18.82
CA PRO A 99 17.77 29.65 -18.20
C PRO A 99 16.68 29.73 -19.28
N VAL A 100 16.36 28.58 -19.88
CA VAL A 100 15.13 28.43 -20.66
C VAL A 100 13.99 28.58 -19.67
N GLN A 101 13.21 29.66 -19.78
CA GLN A 101 11.97 29.82 -19.02
C GLN A 101 11.02 28.70 -19.48
N PHE A 102 10.94 27.65 -18.67
CA PHE A 102 9.98 26.57 -18.84
C PHE A 102 8.61 27.12 -18.46
N ASP A 103 7.88 27.59 -19.47
CA ASP A 103 6.46 27.84 -19.36
C ASP A 103 5.78 26.52 -18.96
N SER A 104 5.13 26.53 -17.79
CA SER A 104 4.48 25.36 -17.22
C SER A 104 3.06 25.26 -17.77
N GLU A 105 2.93 25.07 -19.08
CA GLU A 105 1.66 24.73 -19.70
C GLU A 105 1.64 23.26 -20.14
N ALA A 106 0.69 22.53 -19.55
CA ALA A 106 0.14 21.26 -19.99
C ALA A 106 1.07 20.04 -20.07
N THR A 107 1.13 19.28 -18.97
CA THR A 107 1.18 17.81 -19.07
C THR A 107 0.07 17.23 -18.21
N SER A 108 -1.17 17.39 -18.69
CA SER A 108 -2.29 16.55 -18.30
C SER A 108 -2.57 15.58 -19.44
N ALA A 109 -1.85 14.46 -19.44
CA ALA A 109 -2.21 13.25 -20.16
C ALA A 109 -1.36 12.09 -19.58
N ALA A 110 -1.72 11.63 -18.39
CA ALA A 110 -1.28 10.32 -17.93
C ALA A 110 -1.98 9.25 -18.79
N PRO A 111 -1.26 8.32 -19.44
CA PRO A 111 -1.90 7.22 -20.14
C PRO A 111 -2.53 6.30 -19.10
N ALA A 112 -3.82 6.03 -19.25
CA ALA A 112 -4.53 4.99 -18.51
C ALA A 112 -3.95 3.62 -18.90
N ALA A 113 -2.87 3.21 -18.22
CA ALA A 113 -2.34 1.86 -18.29
C ALA A 113 -3.33 0.93 -17.58
N SER A 114 -4.28 0.41 -18.35
CA SER A 114 -5.21 -0.63 -17.90
C SER A 114 -4.45 -1.95 -17.85
N GLY A 115 -3.83 -2.25 -16.71
CA GLY A 115 -3.26 -3.56 -16.43
C GLY A 115 -4.39 -4.55 -16.13
N THR A 116 -4.50 -5.62 -16.91
CA THR A 116 -5.38 -6.75 -16.58
C THR A 116 -4.75 -7.52 -15.41
N VAL A 117 -5.32 -7.36 -14.22
CA VAL A 117 -4.97 -8.21 -13.08
C VAL A 117 -5.58 -9.59 -13.33
N ALA A 118 -4.74 -10.63 -13.30
CA ALA A 118 -5.23 -12.01 -13.34
C ALA A 118 -6.04 -12.27 -12.06
N VAL A 119 -7.37 -12.26 -12.19
CA VAL A 119 -8.28 -12.68 -11.12
C VAL A 119 -8.06 -14.17 -10.89
N TRP A 120 -7.70 -14.50 -9.66
CA TRP A 120 -7.45 -15.87 -9.24
C TRP A 120 -8.74 -16.69 -9.34
N ASN A 121 -8.77 -17.71 -10.21
CA ASN A 121 -9.91 -18.61 -10.32
C ASN A 121 -9.82 -19.71 -9.25
N GLY A 122 -10.64 -19.59 -8.20
CA GLY A 122 -10.64 -20.49 -7.04
C GLY A 122 -11.04 -21.95 -7.32
N SER A 123 -11.56 -22.27 -8.52
CA SER A 123 -11.94 -23.64 -8.87
C SER A 123 -10.75 -24.59 -9.07
N ALA A 124 -9.53 -24.05 -9.26
CA ALA A 124 -8.36 -24.87 -9.58
C ALA A 124 -7.64 -25.46 -8.36
N THR A 125 -7.89 -24.96 -7.15
CA THR A 125 -6.98 -25.20 -6.00
C THR A 125 -7.64 -25.71 -4.72
N SER A 126 -8.96 -25.87 -4.68
CA SER A 126 -9.62 -26.41 -3.48
C SER A 126 -10.37 -27.70 -3.78
N PRO A 127 -9.76 -28.88 -3.56
CA PRO A 127 -10.47 -30.17 -3.63
C PRO A 127 -11.65 -30.22 -2.64
N LEU A 128 -11.62 -29.40 -1.58
CA LEU A 128 -12.72 -29.31 -0.61
C LEU A 128 -13.98 -28.62 -1.16
N LEU A 129 -13.83 -27.66 -2.09
CA LEU A 129 -14.99 -27.00 -2.72
C LEU A 129 -15.75 -27.96 -3.64
N ALA A 130 -15.02 -28.83 -4.35
CA ALA A 130 -15.62 -29.88 -5.17
C ALA A 130 -16.40 -30.90 -4.32
N VAL A 131 -15.88 -31.26 -3.14
CA VAL A 131 -16.58 -32.15 -2.19
C VAL A 131 -17.83 -31.48 -1.61
N TYR A 132 -17.77 -30.19 -1.27
CA TYR A 132 -18.94 -29.46 -0.76
C TYR A 132 -20.06 -29.32 -1.79
N LEU A 133 -19.72 -29.09 -3.07
CA LEU A 133 -20.70 -28.94 -4.14
C LEU A 133 -21.34 -30.28 -4.55
N ASN A 134 -20.58 -31.38 -4.56
CA ASN A 134 -21.12 -32.72 -4.86
C ASN A 134 -21.92 -33.33 -3.69
N GLY A 135 -21.79 -32.82 -2.47
CA GLY A 135 -22.54 -33.32 -1.31
C GLY A 135 -23.94 -32.72 -1.13
N ARG A 136 -24.44 -31.96 -2.12
CA ARG A 136 -25.69 -31.21 -2.03
C ARG A 136 -26.82 -31.67 -2.96
N GLU A 137 -26.62 -32.77 -3.68
CA GLU A 137 -27.67 -33.43 -4.48
C GLU A 137 -28.37 -34.55 -3.71
#